data_AF-A0A8T6QJF8-F1
#
_entry.id   AF-A0A8T6QJF8-F1
#
_cell.length_a   1.000
_cell.length_b   1.000
_cell.length_c   1.000
_cell.angle_alpha   90.00
_cell.angle_beta   90.00
_cell.angle_gamma   90.00
#
_symmetry.space_group_name_H-M   'P 1'
#
loop_
_entity.id
_entity.type
_entity.pdbx_description
1 polymer ?
#
loop_
_entity_poly.entity_id
_entity_poly.type
_entity_poly.pdbx_seq_one_letter_code
_entity_poly.pdbx_strand_id
1 'polypeptide(L)'
;PAPLRASSADIARTLKNENCVKDVLLAAQAADVAIVGIGAVSQQDDATIIRSGYISQGEQLMIGRKGAVGDILGYFFDAKGDVVTDIKIHNELIGLPLSSLKTIPVRVGVAGGENKAEAIAAAMKGGYINALVTDQDTAAAILRS
;
A
#
# COMPACT_ATOMS: atom_id res chain seq x y z
N PRO A 1 9.83 -9.93 12.57
CA PRO A 1 9.83 -11.41 12.49
C PRO A 1 8.38 -11.94 12.51
N ALA A 2 7.64 -11.68 11.43
CA ALA A 2 6.22 -12.02 11.29
C ALA A 2 5.87 -12.17 9.79
N PRO A 3 4.79 -12.89 9.42
CA PRO A 3 4.30 -12.89 8.04
C PRO A 3 3.77 -11.51 7.64
N LEU A 4 3.57 -11.26 6.34
CA LEU A 4 2.94 -10.01 5.87
C LEU A 4 1.48 -9.87 6.33
N ARG A 5 0.71 -10.95 6.18
CA ARG A 5 -0.73 -11.03 6.47
C ARG A 5 -1.00 -12.23 7.37
N ALA A 6 -1.73 -12.03 8.45
CA ALA A 6 -2.23 -13.11 9.30
C ALA A 6 -3.53 -13.69 8.75
N SER A 7 -3.93 -14.88 9.22
CA SER A 7 -5.20 -15.51 8.83
C SER A 7 -6.44 -14.86 9.44
N SER A 8 -6.27 -14.00 10.45
CA SER A 8 -7.35 -13.21 11.05
C SER A 8 -6.84 -11.90 11.65
N ALA A 9 -7.75 -10.94 11.82
CA ALA A 9 -7.43 -9.64 12.42
C ALA A 9 -6.95 -9.76 13.88
N ASP A 10 -7.48 -10.74 14.62
CA ASP A 10 -7.06 -10.97 16.01
C ASP A 10 -5.64 -11.51 16.09
N ILE A 11 -5.26 -12.44 15.20
CA ILE A 11 -3.89 -12.95 15.13
C ILE A 11 -2.93 -11.82 14.73
N ALA A 12 -3.30 -10.97 13.76
CA ALA A 12 -2.50 -9.81 13.40
C ALA A 12 -2.30 -8.86 14.60
N ARG A 13 -3.36 -8.60 15.39
CA ARG A 13 -3.27 -7.78 16.60
C ARG A 13 -2.34 -8.39 17.65
N THR A 14 -2.45 -9.69 17.89
CA THR A 14 -1.56 -10.40 18.82
C THR A 14 -0.10 -10.31 18.36
N LEU A 15 0.17 -10.62 17.09
CA LEU A 15 1.54 -10.59 16.56
C LEU A 15 2.13 -9.18 16.56
N LYS A 16 1.34 -8.13 16.33
CA LYS A 16 1.81 -6.74 16.44
C LYS A 16 2.20 -6.34 17.86
N ASN A 17 1.67 -7.02 18.88
CA ASN A 17 1.96 -6.74 20.28
C ASN A 17 3.15 -7.54 20.83
N GLU A 18 3.65 -8.55 20.11
CA GLU A 18 4.88 -9.24 20.46
C GLU A 18 6.05 -8.25 20.44
N ASN A 19 6.84 -8.20 21.52
CA ASN A 19 7.90 -7.19 21.69
C ASN A 19 8.85 -7.14 20.47
N CYS A 20 9.28 -8.31 19.99
CA CYS A 20 10.20 -8.40 18.85
C CYS A 20 9.61 -7.89 17.51
N VAL A 21 8.28 -7.82 17.38
CA VAL A 21 7.58 -7.23 16.23
C VAL A 21 7.38 -5.75 16.47
N LYS A 22 6.87 -5.38 17.65
CA LYS A 22 6.58 -4.00 18.03
C LYS A 22 7.83 -3.11 17.97
N ASP A 23 8.97 -3.60 18.44
CA ASP A 23 10.24 -2.86 18.41
C ASP A 23 10.65 -2.50 16.97
N VAL A 24 10.47 -3.42 16.03
CA VAL A 24 10.76 -3.19 14.61
C VAL A 24 9.76 -2.22 13.98
N LEU A 25 8.48 -2.28 14.36
CA LEU A 25 7.48 -1.32 13.89
C LEU A 25 7.79 0.10 14.37
N LEU A 26 8.19 0.26 15.63
CA LEU A 26 8.60 1.57 16.18
C LEU A 26 9.87 2.09 15.48
N ALA A 27 10.87 1.22 15.27
CA ALA A 27 12.08 1.58 14.54
C ALA A 27 11.77 2.01 13.10
N ALA A 28 10.89 1.29 12.40
CA ALA A 28 10.48 1.63 11.04
C ALA A 28 9.75 2.99 10.98
N GLN A 29 8.90 3.29 11.98
CA GLN A 29 8.19 4.58 12.06
C GLN A 29 9.13 5.77 12.29
N ALA A 30 10.27 5.54 12.94
CA ALA A 30 11.27 6.55 13.27
C ALA A 30 12.33 6.75 12.17
N ALA A 31 12.21 6.08 11.01
CA ALA A 31 13.18 6.22 9.94
C ALA A 31 13.21 7.64 9.36
N ASP A 32 14.38 8.07 8.89
CA ASP A 32 14.56 9.36 8.20
C ASP A 32 13.96 9.34 6.78
N VAL A 33 14.06 8.18 6.11
CA VAL A 33 13.64 7.98 4.73
C VAL A 33 12.94 6.63 4.58
N ALA A 34 11.83 6.62 3.81
CA ALA A 34 11.15 5.42 3.36
C ALA A 34 11.23 5.31 1.83
N ILE A 35 11.35 4.07 1.34
CA ILE A 35 11.20 3.72 -0.07
C ILE A 35 10.11 2.64 -0.20
N VAL A 36 9.11 2.91 -1.04
CA VAL A 36 7.96 2.01 -1.23
C VAL A 36 7.60 1.88 -2.70
N GLY A 37 7.14 0.68 -3.09
CA GLY A 37 6.45 0.48 -4.36
C GLY A 37 4.98 0.89 -4.28
N ILE A 38 4.37 1.11 -5.45
CA ILE A 38 2.92 1.37 -5.57
C ILE A 38 2.32 0.28 -6.45
N GLY A 39 1.32 -0.42 -5.93
CA GLY A 39 0.49 -1.36 -6.67
C GLY A 39 -0.74 -0.66 -7.24
N ALA A 40 -1.26 -1.15 -8.37
CA ALA A 40 -2.50 -0.67 -8.94
C ALA A 40 -3.48 -1.83 -9.16
N VAL A 41 -4.76 -1.59 -8.84
CA VAL A 41 -5.83 -2.60 -8.99
C VAL A 41 -6.06 -2.93 -10.47
N SER A 42 -5.83 -1.95 -11.36
CA SER A 42 -5.85 -2.08 -12.82
C SER A 42 -4.86 -3.11 -13.38
N GLN A 43 -3.83 -3.51 -12.62
CA GLN A 43 -2.89 -4.55 -13.04
C GLN A 43 -3.48 -5.95 -12.99
N GLN A 44 -4.63 -6.13 -12.34
CA GLN A 44 -5.33 -7.41 -12.25
C GLN A 44 -4.37 -8.53 -11.79
N ASP A 45 -4.31 -9.64 -12.52
CA ASP A 45 -3.52 -10.82 -12.18
C ASP A 45 -2.00 -10.59 -12.25
N ASP A 46 -1.54 -9.52 -12.93
CA ASP A 46 -0.12 -9.16 -13.01
C ASP A 46 0.36 -8.39 -11.76
N ALA A 47 -0.55 -7.97 -10.87
CA ALA A 47 -0.21 -7.31 -9.62
C ALA A 47 0.65 -8.22 -8.73
N THR A 48 1.77 -7.70 -8.22
CA THR A 48 2.68 -8.47 -7.35
C THR A 48 1.97 -9.04 -6.12
N ILE A 49 1.05 -8.29 -5.51
CA ILE A 49 0.30 -8.75 -4.33
C ILE A 49 -0.58 -9.99 -4.62
N ILE A 50 -1.04 -10.16 -5.87
CA ILE A 50 -1.70 -11.39 -6.34
C ILE A 50 -0.69 -12.48 -6.64
N ARG A 51 0.34 -12.18 -7.45
CA ARG A 51 1.33 -13.19 -7.86
C ARG A 51 2.09 -13.79 -6.68
N SER A 52 2.25 -13.04 -5.59
CA SER A 52 2.82 -13.50 -4.33
C SER A 52 1.84 -14.23 -3.42
N GLY A 53 0.55 -14.33 -3.79
CA GLY A 53 -0.47 -15.08 -3.08
C GLY A 53 -0.99 -14.42 -1.80
N TYR A 54 -0.79 -13.10 -1.62
CA TYR A 54 -1.25 -12.39 -0.41
C TYR A 54 -2.72 -12.00 -0.46
N ILE A 55 -3.28 -11.85 -1.66
CA ILE A 55 -4.72 -11.75 -1.90
C ILE A 55 -5.13 -12.71 -3.01
N SER A 56 -6.36 -13.19 -2.94
CA SER A 56 -7.00 -13.94 -4.03
C SER A 56 -7.55 -13.00 -5.11
N GLN A 57 -7.80 -13.55 -6.30
CA GLN A 57 -8.46 -12.83 -7.38
C GLN A 57 -9.85 -12.31 -6.98
N GLY A 58 -10.61 -13.11 -6.23
CA GLY A 58 -11.92 -12.71 -5.70
C GLY A 58 -11.82 -11.52 -4.73
N GLU A 59 -10.79 -11.48 -3.88
CA GLU A 59 -10.53 -10.33 -3.02
C GLU A 59 -10.17 -9.08 -3.84
N GLN A 60 -9.32 -9.18 -4.86
CA GLN A 60 -8.98 -8.03 -5.71
C GLN A 60 -10.19 -7.45 -6.43
N LEU A 61 -11.06 -8.31 -6.99
CA LEU A 61 -12.31 -7.86 -7.62
C LEU A 61 -13.21 -7.11 -6.64
N MET A 62 -13.32 -7.63 -5.40
CA MET A 62 -14.09 -6.96 -4.35
C MET A 62 -13.46 -5.63 -3.92
N ILE A 63 -12.13 -5.57 -3.82
CA ILE A 63 -11.37 -4.36 -3.51
C ILE A 63 -11.61 -3.28 -4.57
N GLY A 64 -11.51 -3.63 -5.86
CA GLY A 64 -11.82 -2.71 -6.96
C GLY A 64 -13.28 -2.24 -6.95
N ARG A 65 -14.23 -3.13 -6.66
CA ARG A 65 -15.66 -2.77 -6.51
C ARG A 65 -15.92 -1.79 -5.36
N LYS A 66 -15.08 -1.80 -4.32
CA LYS A 66 -15.15 -0.85 -3.20
C LYS A 66 -14.45 0.49 -3.50
N GLY A 67 -13.97 0.69 -4.73
CA GLY A 67 -13.40 1.95 -5.21
C GLY A 67 -11.90 2.10 -5.02
N ALA A 68 -11.19 1.04 -4.61
CA ALA A 68 -9.74 1.10 -4.52
C ALA A 68 -9.09 1.14 -5.92
N VAL A 69 -8.11 2.01 -6.08
CA VAL A 69 -7.34 2.17 -7.33
C VAL A 69 -5.91 1.64 -7.20
N GLY A 70 -5.36 1.61 -5.98
CA GLY A 70 -4.02 1.12 -5.74
C GLY A 70 -3.75 0.79 -4.27
N ASP A 71 -2.54 0.31 -4.01
CA ASP A 71 -2.06 -0.03 -2.68
C ASP A 71 -0.62 0.39 -2.43
N ILE A 72 -0.32 0.63 -1.15
CA ILE A 72 1.03 0.74 -0.61
C ILE A 72 1.08 -0.20 0.60
N LEU A 73 2.05 -1.12 0.61
CA LEU A 73 2.23 -2.11 1.68
C LEU A 73 0.96 -2.96 1.94
N GLY A 74 0.13 -3.16 0.92
CA GLY A 74 -1.15 -3.90 1.03
C GLY A 74 -2.32 -3.08 1.57
N TYR A 75 -2.13 -1.80 1.89
CA TYR A 75 -3.22 -0.88 2.25
C TYR A 75 -3.76 -0.19 0.99
N PHE A 76 -5.02 -0.45 0.70
CA PHE A 76 -5.71 0.04 -0.49
C PHE A 76 -6.38 1.39 -0.25
N PHE A 77 -6.28 2.26 -1.25
CA PHE A 77 -6.85 3.60 -1.24
C PHE A 77 -7.60 3.91 -2.54
N ASP A 78 -8.53 4.85 -2.45
CA ASP A 78 -9.34 5.32 -3.58
C ASP A 78 -8.63 6.40 -4.41
N ALA A 79 -9.26 6.88 -5.48
CA ALA A 79 -8.71 7.90 -6.38
C ALA A 79 -8.48 9.28 -5.72
N LYS A 80 -9.10 9.54 -4.56
CA LYS A 80 -8.87 10.76 -3.77
C LYS A 80 -7.65 10.61 -2.85
N GLY A 81 -7.14 9.39 -2.73
CA GLY A 81 -6.05 9.05 -1.83
C GLY A 81 -6.53 8.71 -0.42
N ASP A 82 -7.81 8.44 -0.21
CA ASP A 82 -8.36 8.02 1.08
C ASP A 82 -8.30 6.50 1.21
N VAL A 83 -7.88 5.99 2.38
CA VAL A 83 -7.87 4.54 2.63
C VAL A 83 -9.30 4.01 2.64
N VAL A 84 -9.56 2.96 1.86
CA VAL A 84 -10.89 2.33 1.81
C VAL A 84 -11.11 1.55 3.11
N THR A 85 -12.10 1.94 3.90
CA THR A 85 -12.27 1.45 5.29
C THR A 85 -12.85 0.04 5.37
N ASP A 86 -13.69 -0.36 4.40
CA ASP A 86 -14.38 -1.66 4.40
C ASP A 86 -13.57 -2.73 3.64
N ILE A 87 -12.29 -2.89 3.97
CA ILE A 87 -11.41 -3.91 3.36
C ILE A 87 -10.81 -4.79 4.47
N LYS A 88 -11.16 -6.07 4.45
CA LYS A 88 -10.78 -7.04 5.50
C LYS A 88 -9.27 -7.18 5.69
N ILE A 89 -8.51 -7.23 4.59
CA ILE A 89 -7.04 -7.41 4.62
C ILE A 89 -6.35 -6.30 5.44
N HIS A 90 -6.87 -5.08 5.51
CA HIS A 90 -6.24 -3.98 6.26
C HIS A 90 -6.03 -4.30 7.74
N ASN A 91 -6.96 -5.07 8.33
CA ASN A 91 -6.90 -5.48 9.73
C ASN A 91 -6.05 -6.75 9.95
N GLU A 92 -5.68 -7.45 8.89
CA GLU A 92 -4.91 -8.69 8.91
C GLU A 92 -3.42 -8.47 8.60
N LEU A 93 -3.04 -7.28 8.10
CA LEU A 93 -1.65 -6.94 7.78
C LEU A 93 -0.82 -6.69 9.04
N ILE A 94 0.39 -7.26 9.07
CA ILE A 94 1.42 -7.03 10.10
C ILE A 94 2.48 -6.12 9.51
N GLY A 95 2.16 -4.83 9.48
CA GLY A 95 3.04 -3.78 8.99
C GLY A 95 2.61 -2.42 9.52
N LEU A 96 3.38 -1.41 9.16
CA LEU A 96 3.07 -0.03 9.50
C LEU A 96 1.84 0.43 8.70
N PRO A 97 0.79 0.96 9.35
CA PRO A 97 -0.34 1.54 8.61
C PRO A 97 0.11 2.80 7.86
N LEU A 98 -0.61 3.18 6.79
CA LEU A 98 -0.28 4.36 6.00
C LEU A 98 -0.27 5.67 6.79
N SER A 99 -1.07 5.76 7.86
CA SER A 99 -1.05 6.90 8.78
C SER A 99 0.29 7.03 9.51
N SER A 100 0.89 5.92 9.94
CA SER A 100 2.22 5.88 10.55
C SER A 100 3.33 6.07 9.52
N LEU A 101 3.17 5.60 8.27
CA LEU A 101 4.12 5.86 7.19
C LEU A 101 4.33 7.38 6.99
N LYS A 102 3.28 8.19 7.17
CA LYS A 102 3.34 9.66 7.03
C LYS A 102 4.20 10.36 8.08
N THR A 103 4.61 9.69 9.17
CA THR A 103 5.53 10.30 10.14
C THR A 103 6.98 10.36 9.64
N ILE A 104 7.33 9.52 8.66
CA ILE A 104 8.67 9.51 8.06
C ILE A 104 8.82 10.76 7.17
N PRO A 105 9.85 11.60 7.37
CA PRO A 105 9.98 12.89 6.67
C PRO A 105 10.05 12.78 5.14
N VAL A 106 10.87 11.86 4.62
CA VAL A 106 11.06 11.63 3.18
C VAL A 106 10.49 10.28 2.79
N ARG A 107 9.50 10.27 1.89
CA ARG A 107 8.77 9.06 1.48
C ARG A 107 8.80 8.96 -0.03
N VAL A 108 9.74 8.15 -0.51
CA VAL A 108 10.00 7.94 -1.94
C VAL A 108 9.12 6.80 -2.45
N GLY A 109 8.19 7.13 -3.33
CA GLY A 109 7.49 6.14 -4.15
C GLY A 109 8.32 5.81 -5.39
N VAL A 110 8.49 4.53 -5.69
CA VAL A 110 9.10 4.06 -6.94
C VAL A 110 8.11 3.15 -7.66
N ALA A 111 7.56 3.62 -8.77
CA ALA A 111 6.57 2.88 -9.55
C ALA A 111 6.58 3.35 -11.00
N GLY A 112 6.26 2.44 -11.92
CA GLY A 112 6.20 2.69 -13.35
C GLY A 112 5.19 1.76 -14.05
N GLY A 113 4.87 2.09 -15.29
CA GLY A 113 3.76 1.55 -16.08
C GLY A 113 2.54 2.47 -16.11
N GLU A 114 2.05 2.78 -17.31
CA GLU A 114 0.88 3.67 -17.51
C GLU A 114 -0.37 3.18 -16.75
N ASN A 115 -0.53 1.86 -16.60
CA ASN A 115 -1.62 1.26 -15.82
C ASN A 115 -1.58 1.65 -14.33
N LYS A 116 -0.47 2.15 -13.81
CA LYS A 116 -0.36 2.64 -12.42
C LYS A 116 -0.62 4.12 -12.25
N ALA A 117 -0.82 4.88 -13.33
CA ALA A 117 -0.90 6.34 -13.26
C ALA A 117 -1.93 6.84 -12.25
N GLU A 118 -3.14 6.27 -12.26
CA GLU A 118 -4.22 6.63 -11.31
C GLU A 118 -3.83 6.32 -9.86
N ALA A 119 -3.25 5.15 -9.60
CA ALA A 119 -2.79 4.74 -8.27
C ALA A 119 -1.65 5.63 -7.75
N ILE A 120 -0.70 5.99 -8.61
CA ILE A 120 0.42 6.87 -8.24
C ILE A 120 -0.11 8.28 -7.93
N ALA A 121 -1.01 8.81 -8.76
CA ALA A 121 -1.65 10.10 -8.52
C ALA A 121 -2.42 10.10 -7.18
N ALA A 122 -3.21 9.07 -6.91
CA ALA A 122 -3.93 8.89 -5.65
C ALA A 122 -2.99 8.79 -4.44
N ALA A 123 -1.87 8.07 -4.57
CA ALA A 123 -0.88 7.93 -3.51
C ALA A 123 -0.26 9.28 -3.11
N MET A 124 -0.02 10.17 -4.09
CA MET A 124 0.42 11.54 -3.86
C MET A 124 -0.68 12.41 -3.23
N LYS A 125 -1.94 12.31 -3.71
CA LYS A 125 -3.09 13.04 -3.14
C LYS A 125 -3.31 12.70 -1.65
N GLY A 126 -3.17 11.42 -1.28
CA GLY A 126 -3.24 10.97 0.13
C GLY A 126 -2.04 11.39 1.00
N GLY A 127 -0.97 11.88 0.36
CA GLY A 127 0.28 12.29 1.02
C GLY A 127 1.10 11.12 1.56
N TYR A 128 0.85 9.89 1.08
CA TYR A 128 1.59 8.69 1.50
C TYR A 128 3.04 8.75 1.03
N ILE A 129 3.28 9.37 -0.11
CA ILE A 129 4.61 9.72 -0.64
C ILE A 129 4.72 11.23 -0.83
N ASN A 130 5.94 11.75 -0.75
CA ASN A 130 6.26 13.15 -1.09
C ASN A 130 7.47 13.27 -2.03
N ALA A 131 8.04 12.15 -2.47
CA ALA A 131 9.00 12.05 -3.53
C ALA A 131 8.60 10.89 -4.46
N LEU A 132 8.81 11.04 -5.77
CA LEU A 132 8.41 10.05 -6.77
C LEU A 132 9.56 9.79 -7.76
N VAL A 133 9.78 8.51 -8.06
CA VAL A 133 10.59 8.04 -9.19
C VAL A 133 9.69 7.19 -10.09
N THR A 134 9.58 7.58 -11.36
CA THR A 134 8.74 6.92 -12.37
C THR A 134 9.37 7.06 -13.76
N ASP A 135 8.89 6.27 -14.73
CA ASP A 135 9.23 6.43 -16.15
C ASP A 135 8.43 7.54 -16.85
N GLN A 136 8.88 7.89 -18.06
CA GLN A 136 8.34 8.98 -18.88
C GLN A 136 6.84 8.80 -19.18
N ASP A 137 6.44 7.61 -19.63
CA ASP A 137 5.10 7.37 -20.13
C ASP A 137 4.08 7.43 -18.99
N THR A 138 4.46 6.87 -17.83
CA THR A 138 3.69 6.94 -16.60
C THR A 138 3.57 8.38 -16.10
N ALA A 139 4.66 9.16 -16.11
CA ALA A 139 4.60 10.58 -15.74
C ALA A 139 3.65 11.37 -16.64
N ALA A 140 3.69 11.13 -17.95
CA ALA A 140 2.79 11.74 -18.91
C ALA A 140 1.31 11.35 -18.65
N ALA A 141 1.05 10.08 -18.31
CA ALA A 141 -0.28 9.60 -17.96
C ALA A 141 -0.81 10.24 -16.65
N ILE A 142 0.04 10.39 -15.64
CA ILE A 142 -0.31 11.06 -14.37
C ILE A 142 -0.72 12.52 -14.63
N LEU A 143 0.01 13.26 -15.46
CA LEU A 143 -0.28 14.67 -15.74
C LEU A 143 -1.58 14.91 -16.52
N ARG A 144 -2.16 13.85 -17.11
CA ARG A 144 -3.46 13.89 -17.79
C ARG A 144 -4.65 13.59 -16.87
N SER A 145 -4.38 13.17 -15.63
CA SER A 145 -5.38 12.67 -14.65
C SER A 145 -5.96 13.76 -13.74
#